data_AF-F0M8V4-F1
#
_entry.id   AF-F0M8V4-F1
#
_cell.length_a   1.000
_cell.length_b   1.000
_cell.length_c   1.000
_cell.angle_alpha   90.00
_cell.angle_beta   90.00
_cell.angle_gamma   90.00
#
_symmetry.space_group_name_H-M   'P 1'
#
loop_
_entity.id
_entity.type
_entity.pdbx_description
1 polymer ?
#
loop_
_entity_poly.entity_id
_entity_poly.type
_entity_poly.pdbx_seq_one_letter_code
_entity_poly.pdbx_strand_id
1 'polypeptide(L)'
;MSDTTQTPGHPGAGEDDYTPTGTDQVAERLAAIDDDEAELRAASLRAGLEDYDLDEEDAALLRGEYGDEDFEGPVKLDPVLAIIGRPNVGKSTLVNRILGRREAVVEDTPGVTRDRVMYSANWNGRNFTLVDTGGWEHDARGIHARVAEQAEMAVELADAVLFVVDSAVGATATDEGVMKMLRRSKKPVIMVANKVDDFAQEADSATLWGLGFGEPYPVSALHGRGVADLLDHVMDVLPEFSTIEGTDRSGGPRRIALIGRPNVGKSSLLNKLAGTERVVVDNTAGTTRDPVDEFIELGGRTWRFVDTAGIRRRQHMAQGADFYASLRTQAALEKAEVAVVLLAVDEVLSEQDVRILQLAIESGRALVLAFNKWDLLDDERRRYLEREIEQDLAHVNWAPRVNISAKTGWHKDRLVPALDLALENWDKRIATGRLNAFLGELVAAHPHPVRGGKQPRILFGTQASSRPPKFVLFTTGFLDPGYRRFITRRLRETFGFEGTPIEVSMRVREKRGKKR
;
A
#
# COMPACT_ATOMS: atom_id res chain seq x y z
N MET A 1 -48.44 -22.39 28.74
CA MET A 1 -47.17 -21.77 29.20
C MET A 1 -46.04 -22.56 28.56
N SER A 2 -45.54 -22.10 27.42
CA SER A 2 -44.40 -22.68 26.73
C SER A 2 -43.67 -21.50 26.12
N ASP A 3 -42.70 -21.02 26.89
CA ASP A 3 -41.85 -19.88 26.62
C ASP A 3 -40.85 -20.29 25.53
N THR A 4 -40.90 -19.64 24.37
CA THR A 4 -39.97 -19.89 23.25
C THR A 4 -39.06 -18.68 23.15
N THR A 5 -37.85 -18.82 23.69
CA THR A 5 -36.76 -17.86 23.61
C THR A 5 -36.32 -17.70 22.15
N GLN A 6 -36.67 -16.56 21.55
CA GLN A 6 -36.09 -16.10 20.28
C GLN A 6 -34.63 -15.70 20.51
N THR A 7 -33.72 -16.35 19.80
CA THR A 7 -32.33 -15.91 19.64
C THR A 7 -32.29 -14.82 18.55
N PRO A 8 -31.62 -13.67 18.75
CA PRO A 8 -31.53 -12.65 17.71
C PRO A 8 -30.55 -13.10 16.62
N GLY A 9 -31.04 -13.18 15.38
CA GLY A 9 -30.22 -13.47 14.21
C GLY A 9 -29.19 -12.37 13.96
N HIS A 10 -27.94 -12.78 13.69
CA HIS A 10 -26.89 -11.91 13.17
C HIS A 10 -27.27 -11.38 11.77
N PRO A 11 -26.91 -10.12 11.43
CA PRO A 11 -27.10 -9.58 10.09
C PRO A 11 -25.93 -10.03 9.21
N GLY A 12 -26.08 -11.19 8.55
CA GLY A 12 -25.13 -11.68 7.55
C GLY A 12 -25.74 -11.56 6.15
N ALA A 13 -25.01 -10.90 5.23
CA ALA A 13 -25.29 -10.71 3.80
C ALA A 13 -26.47 -9.78 3.44
N GLY A 14 -26.22 -8.46 3.47
CA GLY A 14 -27.19 -7.43 3.08
C GLY A 14 -27.32 -7.23 1.56
N GLU A 15 -28.50 -7.58 1.03
CA GLU A 15 -29.40 -6.85 0.11
C GLU A 15 -28.93 -5.96 -1.08
N ASP A 16 -27.64 -5.84 -1.42
CA ASP A 16 -27.18 -4.83 -2.42
C ASP A 16 -26.26 -5.38 -3.55
N ASP A 17 -26.37 -6.65 -3.92
CA ASP A 17 -25.63 -7.19 -5.09
C ASP A 17 -26.49 -7.19 -6.36
N TYR A 18 -25.92 -6.70 -7.47
CA TYR A 18 -26.60 -6.62 -8.76
C TYR A 18 -26.74 -8.02 -9.37
N THR A 19 -27.98 -8.46 -9.57
CA THR A 19 -28.31 -9.73 -10.24
C THR A 19 -28.59 -9.48 -11.73
N PRO A 20 -27.79 -10.01 -12.66
CA PRO A 20 -28.01 -9.83 -14.09
C PRO A 20 -29.34 -10.45 -14.56
N THR A 21 -30.09 -9.77 -15.43
CA THR A 21 -31.44 -10.20 -15.89
C THR A 21 -31.52 -10.64 -17.37
N GLY A 22 -30.40 -11.04 -17.98
CA GLY A 22 -30.35 -11.41 -19.42
C GLY A 22 -29.34 -12.51 -19.76
N THR A 23 -29.36 -12.99 -21.00
CA THR A 23 -28.37 -13.93 -21.54
C THR A 23 -27.02 -13.23 -21.72
N ASP A 24 -25.99 -13.79 -21.09
CA ASP A 24 -24.65 -13.22 -21.04
C ASP A 24 -23.80 -13.72 -22.21
N GLN A 25 -23.69 -12.88 -23.24
CA GLN A 25 -22.86 -13.12 -24.43
C GLN A 25 -21.79 -12.02 -24.61
N VAL A 26 -21.47 -11.30 -23.53
CA VAL A 26 -20.57 -10.12 -23.60
C VAL A 26 -19.19 -10.52 -24.13
N ALA A 27 -18.63 -11.64 -23.65
CA ALA A 27 -17.33 -12.12 -24.09
C ALA A 27 -17.32 -12.52 -25.58
N GLU A 28 -18.38 -13.20 -26.06
CA GLU A 28 -18.52 -13.62 -27.46
C GLU A 28 -18.64 -12.41 -28.39
N ARG A 29 -19.47 -11.42 -28.03
CA ARG A 29 -19.64 -10.19 -28.82
C ARG A 29 -18.36 -9.35 -28.82
N LEU A 30 -17.69 -9.24 -27.69
CA LEU A 30 -16.40 -8.58 -27.60
C LEU A 30 -15.38 -9.26 -28.52
N ALA A 31 -15.29 -10.59 -28.52
CA ALA A 31 -14.40 -11.35 -29.39
C ALA A 31 -14.65 -11.11 -30.89
N ALA A 32 -15.88 -10.77 -31.28
CA ALA A 32 -16.24 -10.46 -32.66
C ALA A 32 -15.94 -9.01 -33.08
N ILE A 33 -15.66 -8.10 -32.14
CA ILE A 33 -15.30 -6.71 -32.44
C ILE A 33 -13.82 -6.67 -32.83
N ASP A 34 -13.57 -6.10 -34.01
CA ASP A 34 -12.22 -5.83 -34.51
C ASP A 34 -11.52 -4.72 -33.70
N ASP A 35 -10.21 -4.83 -33.53
CA ASP A 35 -9.46 -3.91 -32.66
C ASP A 35 -9.38 -2.48 -33.25
N ASP A 36 -9.34 -2.32 -34.58
CA ASP A 36 -9.37 -0.99 -35.22
C ASP A 36 -10.75 -0.35 -35.05
N GLU A 37 -11.82 -1.15 -35.15
CA GLU A 37 -13.17 -0.70 -34.89
C GLU A 37 -13.36 -0.28 -33.42
N ALA A 38 -12.83 -1.07 -32.48
CA ALA A 38 -12.84 -0.75 -31.06
C ALA A 38 -12.10 0.56 -30.76
N GLU A 39 -10.94 0.80 -31.38
CA GLU A 39 -10.17 2.03 -31.18
C GLU A 39 -10.89 3.25 -31.79
N LEU A 40 -11.48 3.13 -32.98
CA LEU A 40 -12.26 4.21 -33.60
C LEU A 40 -13.47 4.61 -32.74
N ARG A 41 -14.15 3.62 -32.15
CA ARG A 41 -15.26 3.86 -31.21
C ARG A 41 -14.76 4.57 -29.95
N ALA A 42 -13.65 4.13 -29.36
CA ALA A 42 -13.08 4.78 -28.19
C ALA A 42 -12.63 6.22 -28.48
N ALA A 43 -12.03 6.49 -29.65
CA ALA A 43 -11.68 7.84 -30.06
C ALA A 43 -12.90 8.76 -30.16
N SER A 44 -14.01 8.23 -30.70
CA SER A 44 -15.29 8.96 -30.79
C SER A 44 -15.88 9.27 -29.41
N LEU A 45 -15.84 8.30 -28.48
CA LEU A 45 -16.29 8.49 -27.09
C LEU A 45 -15.42 9.51 -26.36
N ARG A 46 -14.09 9.45 -26.56
CA ARG A 46 -13.13 10.40 -25.98
C ARG A 46 -13.39 11.83 -26.47
N ALA A 47 -13.60 12.02 -27.77
CA ALA A 47 -13.95 13.33 -28.34
C ALA A 47 -15.28 13.87 -27.76
N GLY A 48 -16.25 12.99 -27.51
CA GLY A 48 -17.51 13.35 -26.87
C GLY A 48 -17.37 13.86 -25.42
N LEU A 49 -16.23 13.66 -24.76
CA LEU A 49 -15.97 14.20 -23.42
C LEU A 49 -15.65 15.70 -23.42
N GLU A 50 -15.33 16.32 -24.57
CA GLU A 50 -15.10 17.77 -24.66
C GLU A 50 -16.34 18.61 -24.29
N ASP A 51 -17.53 18.01 -24.42
CA ASP A 51 -18.83 18.56 -24.00
C ASP A 51 -18.99 18.62 -22.47
N TYR A 52 -18.07 18.03 -21.70
CA TYR A 52 -18.12 17.91 -20.25
C TYR A 52 -17.03 18.74 -19.58
N ASP A 53 -17.22 19.04 -18.29
CA ASP A 53 -16.20 19.73 -17.53
C ASP A 53 -15.10 18.76 -17.08
N LEU A 54 -13.87 19.03 -17.52
CA LEU A 54 -12.68 18.21 -17.29
C LEU A 54 -11.62 19.08 -16.60
N ASP A 55 -11.08 18.58 -15.49
CA ASP A 55 -9.90 19.19 -14.88
C ASP A 55 -8.62 18.76 -15.64
N GLU A 56 -7.47 19.29 -15.23
CA GLU A 56 -6.20 19.02 -15.90
C GLU A 56 -5.75 17.54 -15.75
N GLU A 57 -6.00 16.93 -14.59
CA GLU A 57 -5.70 15.52 -14.35
C GLU A 57 -6.54 14.61 -15.25
N ASP A 58 -7.81 14.94 -15.44
CA ASP A 58 -8.70 14.23 -16.35
C ASP A 58 -8.24 14.31 -17.79
N ALA A 59 -7.84 15.50 -18.21
CA ALA A 59 -7.35 15.72 -19.55
C ALA A 59 -6.07 14.91 -19.80
N ALA A 60 -5.17 14.80 -18.81
CA ALA A 60 -3.98 13.95 -18.89
C ALA A 60 -4.35 12.45 -19.02
N LEU A 61 -5.26 11.95 -18.18
CA LEU A 61 -5.72 10.56 -18.26
C LEU A 61 -6.35 10.20 -19.61
N LEU A 62 -7.06 11.14 -20.24
CA LEU A 62 -7.70 10.96 -21.54
C LEU A 62 -6.71 11.02 -22.70
N ARG A 63 -5.64 11.82 -22.59
CA ARG A 63 -4.55 11.87 -23.57
C ARG A 63 -3.67 10.62 -23.56
N GLY A 64 -3.80 9.78 -22.54
CA GLY A 64 -2.96 8.59 -22.40
C GLY A 64 -1.68 8.85 -21.64
N GLU A 65 -1.52 10.05 -21.07
CA GLU A 65 -0.41 10.45 -20.20
C GLU A 65 -0.61 9.75 -18.84
N TYR A 66 -0.40 8.45 -18.83
CA TYR A 66 -0.43 7.64 -17.62
C TYR A 66 0.91 7.83 -16.92
N GLY A 67 0.93 8.05 -15.60
CA GLY A 67 2.16 8.09 -14.80
C GLY A 67 2.96 6.77 -14.80
N ASP A 68 2.53 5.79 -15.59
CA ASP A 68 3.13 4.49 -15.85
C ASP A 68 3.60 4.32 -17.31
N GLU A 69 3.59 5.37 -18.16
CA GLU A 69 4.31 5.31 -19.44
C GLU A 69 5.71 4.77 -19.19
N ASP A 70 6.20 3.91 -20.10
CA ASP A 70 7.48 3.20 -20.07
C ASP A 70 8.67 4.16 -19.84
N PHE A 71 8.77 4.67 -18.62
CA PHE A 71 9.90 5.40 -18.13
C PHE A 71 10.96 4.32 -17.93
N GLU A 72 11.88 4.24 -18.88
CA GLU A 72 13.21 3.64 -18.70
C GLU A 72 14.06 4.47 -17.70
N GLY A 73 13.42 5.11 -16.71
CA GLY A 73 14.05 5.94 -15.69
C GLY A 73 13.53 5.57 -14.29
N PRO A 74 14.30 5.90 -13.24
CA PRO A 74 13.93 5.58 -11.86
C PRO A 74 12.59 6.23 -11.49
N VAL A 75 11.74 5.48 -10.76
CA VAL A 75 10.46 5.99 -10.25
C VAL A 75 10.74 7.17 -9.32
N LYS A 76 10.13 8.30 -9.67
CA LYS A 76 10.22 9.54 -8.92
C LYS A 76 9.22 9.51 -7.76
N LEU A 77 9.62 8.90 -6.64
CA LEU A 77 8.82 8.91 -5.41
C LEU A 77 8.93 10.26 -4.69
N ASP A 78 7.87 10.68 -4.02
CA ASP A 78 7.90 11.82 -3.12
C ASP A 78 8.90 11.56 -1.98
N PRO A 79 9.76 12.52 -1.63
CA PRO A 79 10.74 12.35 -0.56
C PRO A 79 10.05 12.14 0.80
N VAL A 80 10.66 11.34 1.67
CA VAL A 80 10.11 10.98 2.98
C VAL A 80 10.86 11.72 4.09
N LEU A 81 10.12 12.35 5.01
CA LEU A 81 10.63 13.10 6.15
C LEU A 81 10.13 12.47 7.46
N ALA A 82 11.05 11.92 8.26
CA ALA A 82 10.70 11.36 9.57
C ALA A 82 10.76 12.43 10.67
N ILE A 83 9.74 12.47 11.54
CA ILE A 83 9.71 13.32 12.74
C ILE A 83 9.97 12.45 13.96
N ILE A 84 11.14 12.64 14.56
CA ILE A 84 11.66 11.82 15.67
C ILE A 84 11.95 12.70 16.87
N GLY A 85 11.74 12.15 18.06
CA GLY A 85 12.04 12.83 19.31
C GLY A 85 11.38 12.10 20.48
N ARG A 86 11.84 12.36 21.71
CA ARG A 86 11.25 11.75 22.90
C ARG A 86 9.76 12.12 23.07
N PRO A 87 9.01 11.42 23.93
CA PRO A 87 7.63 11.78 24.24
C PRO A 87 7.48 13.23 24.74
N ASN A 88 6.34 13.84 24.44
CA ASN A 88 5.95 15.19 24.91
C ASN A 88 6.82 16.39 24.45
N VAL A 89 7.72 16.20 23.47
CA VAL A 89 8.46 17.32 22.83
C VAL A 89 7.63 18.12 21.83
N GLY A 90 6.40 17.69 21.53
CA GLY A 90 5.48 18.38 20.62
C GLY A 90 5.53 17.92 19.15
N LYS A 91 5.98 16.69 18.87
CA LYS A 91 6.01 16.09 17.51
C LYS A 91 4.65 16.15 16.81
N SER A 92 3.60 15.61 17.42
CA SER A 92 2.27 15.55 16.81
C SER A 92 1.65 16.95 16.65
N THR A 93 2.00 17.91 17.51
CA THR A 93 1.64 19.32 17.32
C THR A 93 2.31 19.88 16.06
N LEU A 94 3.58 19.56 15.84
CA LEU A 94 4.33 19.99 14.65
C LEU A 94 3.78 19.32 13.38
N VAL A 95 3.50 18.02 13.41
CA VAL A 95 2.88 17.28 12.29
C VAL A 95 1.55 17.94 11.88
N ASN A 96 0.65 18.14 12.84
CA ASN A 96 -0.64 18.78 12.59
C ASN A 96 -0.50 20.20 12.04
N ARG A 97 0.56 20.91 12.42
CA ARG A 97 0.86 22.25 11.90
C ARG A 97 1.29 22.18 10.43
N ILE A 98 2.19 21.26 10.09
CA ILE A 98 2.71 21.10 8.72
C ILE A 98 1.60 20.68 7.76
N LEU A 99 0.68 19.81 8.19
CA LEU A 99 -0.43 19.34 7.33
C LEU A 99 -1.50 20.41 7.03
N GLY A 100 -1.46 21.57 7.69
CA GLY A 100 -2.16 22.78 7.23
C GLY A 100 -3.70 22.78 7.24
N ARG A 101 -4.39 21.68 7.55
CA ARG A 101 -5.87 21.61 7.68
C ARG A 101 -6.30 20.58 8.73
N ARG A 102 -7.49 20.78 9.30
CA ARG A 102 -8.24 19.79 10.10
C ARG A 102 -8.72 18.63 9.20
N GLU A 103 -7.81 17.84 8.65
CA GLU A 103 -8.09 16.47 8.17
C GLU A 103 -7.63 15.40 9.18
N ALA A 104 -7.39 15.81 10.43
CA ALA A 104 -7.69 14.97 11.58
C ALA A 104 -9.17 15.18 11.99
N VAL A 105 -10.10 14.95 11.07
CA VAL A 105 -11.51 14.73 11.41
C VAL A 105 -11.84 13.32 10.96
N VAL A 106 -11.81 12.43 11.96
CA VAL A 106 -12.85 11.45 12.25
C VAL A 106 -13.75 11.14 11.03
N GLU A 107 -13.36 10.11 10.27
CA GLU A 107 -14.37 9.26 9.64
C GLU A 107 -14.97 8.42 10.78
N ASP A 108 -16.18 8.77 11.21
CA ASP A 108 -17.00 8.03 12.18
C ASP A 108 -17.52 6.72 11.53
N THR A 109 -16.61 5.84 11.12
CA THR A 109 -16.93 4.43 10.89
C THR A 109 -16.41 3.63 12.08
N PRO A 110 -17.28 3.11 12.97
CA PRO A 110 -16.86 2.22 14.04
C PRO A 110 -16.27 0.94 13.41
N GLY A 111 -14.94 0.80 13.41
CA GLY A 111 -14.24 -0.34 12.81
C GLY A 111 -12.91 -0.02 12.12
N VAL A 112 -12.57 1.26 11.90
CA VAL A 112 -11.27 1.64 11.31
C VAL A 112 -10.28 1.98 12.43
N THR A 113 -9.23 1.18 12.55
CA THR A 113 -8.13 1.42 13.49
C THR A 113 -7.29 2.59 13.01
N ARG A 114 -6.84 3.42 13.97
CA ARG A 114 -6.10 4.69 13.81
C ARG A 114 -4.65 4.50 13.34
N ASP A 115 -4.38 3.60 12.40
CA ASP A 115 -3.03 3.15 12.04
C ASP A 115 -2.33 4.01 10.97
N ARG A 116 -2.65 5.31 10.86
CA ARG A 116 -2.05 6.21 9.86
C ARG A 116 -0.85 6.96 10.45
N VAL A 117 0.37 6.52 10.13
CA VAL A 117 1.64 7.13 10.58
C VAL A 117 2.46 7.76 9.47
N MET A 118 1.99 7.64 8.23
CA MET A 118 2.49 8.41 7.11
C MET A 118 1.41 9.39 6.67
N TYR A 119 1.79 10.63 6.44
CA TYR A 119 0.90 11.69 5.99
C TYR A 119 1.47 12.34 4.72
N SER A 120 0.64 12.50 3.69
CA SER A 120 1.01 13.29 2.52
C SER A 120 1.01 14.77 2.91
N ALA A 121 2.09 15.48 2.58
CA ALA A 121 2.24 16.90 2.81
C ALA A 121 2.67 17.61 1.53
N ASN A 122 2.32 18.90 1.42
CA ASN A 122 2.75 19.76 0.33
C ASN A 122 3.25 21.10 0.90
N TRP A 123 4.43 21.53 0.46
CA TRP A 123 4.97 22.85 0.80
C TRP A 123 5.50 23.52 -0.46
N ASN A 124 5.05 24.75 -0.74
CA ASN A 124 5.41 25.52 -1.93
C ASN A 124 5.31 24.73 -3.26
N GLY A 125 4.29 23.87 -3.39
CA GLY A 125 4.05 23.08 -4.60
C GLY A 125 4.86 21.77 -4.68
N ARG A 126 5.71 21.48 -3.69
CA ARG A 126 6.46 20.22 -3.60
C ARG A 126 5.82 19.25 -2.63
N ASN A 127 5.52 18.05 -3.11
CA ASN A 127 4.97 16.96 -2.31
C ASN A 127 6.08 16.23 -1.54
N PHE A 128 5.74 15.77 -0.34
CA PHE A 128 6.61 14.93 0.48
C PHE A 128 5.76 14.12 1.49
N THR A 129 6.30 13.02 1.97
CA THR A 129 5.64 12.17 2.97
C THR A 129 6.21 12.44 4.36
N LEU A 130 5.34 12.69 5.35
CA LEU A 130 5.70 12.83 6.76
C LEU A 130 5.49 11.53 7.52
N VAL A 131 6.48 11.08 8.28
CA VAL A 131 6.38 9.90 9.15
C VAL A 131 6.43 10.33 10.63
N ASP A 132 5.36 10.15 11.40
CA ASP A 132 5.32 10.50 12.85
C ASP A 132 5.62 9.28 13.74
N THR A 133 6.75 9.28 14.44
CA THR A 133 7.06 8.20 15.40
C THR A 133 6.28 8.28 16.71
N GLY A 134 5.47 9.32 16.93
CA GLY A 134 4.78 9.63 18.18
C GLY A 134 3.39 9.01 18.37
N GLY A 135 2.70 8.55 17.32
CA GLY A 135 1.31 8.05 17.40
C GLY A 135 1.11 6.71 18.13
N TRP A 136 2.19 6.06 18.58
CA TRP A 136 2.21 4.65 18.97
C TRP A 136 2.32 4.39 20.49
N GLU A 137 2.16 5.40 21.35
CA GLU A 137 2.34 5.22 22.80
C GLU A 137 1.04 4.78 23.49
N HIS A 138 0.91 3.47 23.74
CA HIS A 138 0.12 2.91 24.84
C HIS A 138 0.92 1.75 25.49
N ASP A 139 1.93 2.05 26.33
CA ASP A 139 2.05 1.52 27.71
C ASP A 139 3.44 1.82 28.35
N ALA A 140 3.43 2.17 29.64
CA ALA A 140 4.52 2.85 30.36
C ALA A 140 5.59 1.93 31.00
N ARG A 141 6.08 0.89 30.29
CA ARG A 141 7.25 0.11 30.76
C ARG A 141 8.25 -0.14 29.63
N GLY A 142 9.48 0.35 29.77
CA GLY A 142 10.58 0.15 28.82
C GLY A 142 10.73 1.23 27.73
N ILE A 143 10.40 2.49 28.05
CA ILE A 143 10.29 3.62 27.10
C ILE A 143 11.59 3.85 26.29
N HIS A 144 12.77 3.81 26.91
CA HIS A 144 14.02 4.18 26.22
C HIS A 144 14.41 3.24 25.06
N ALA A 145 14.28 1.92 25.23
CA ALA A 145 14.60 0.96 24.16
C ALA A 145 13.56 1.01 23.03
N ARG A 146 12.28 1.18 23.38
CA ARG A 146 11.17 1.27 22.41
C ARG A 146 11.26 2.52 21.54
N VAL A 147 11.64 3.67 22.12
CA VAL A 147 11.84 4.93 21.37
C VAL A 147 13.00 4.80 20.37
N ALA A 148 14.08 4.11 20.74
CA ALA A 148 15.22 3.90 19.86
C ALA A 148 14.89 3.00 18.66
N GLU A 149 14.17 1.90 18.87
CA GLU A 149 13.72 1.00 17.79
C GLU A 149 12.74 1.70 16.82
N GLN A 150 11.80 2.49 17.35
CA GLN A 150 10.89 3.30 16.52
C GLN A 150 11.62 4.33 15.68
N ALA A 151 12.58 5.02 16.29
CA ALA A 151 13.43 5.98 15.59
C ALA A 151 14.24 5.28 14.50
N GLU A 152 14.83 4.10 14.76
CA GLU A 152 15.62 3.37 13.77
C GLU A 152 14.81 3.02 12.51
N MET A 153 13.59 2.49 12.66
CA MET A 153 12.73 2.17 11.51
C MET A 153 12.27 3.41 10.73
N ALA A 154 11.90 4.48 11.43
CA ALA A 154 11.51 5.72 10.76
C ALA A 154 12.68 6.35 10.02
N VAL A 155 13.90 6.25 10.58
CA VAL A 155 15.12 6.68 9.90
C VAL A 155 15.38 5.83 8.68
N GLU A 156 15.21 4.50 8.72
CA GLU A 156 15.40 3.64 7.55
C GLU A 156 14.51 4.05 6.36
N LEU A 157 13.26 4.43 6.64
CA LEU A 157 12.25 4.81 5.65
C LEU A 157 12.30 6.28 5.20
N ALA A 158 13.07 7.16 5.85
CA ALA A 158 13.07 8.60 5.55
C ALA A 158 14.32 9.12 4.85
N ASP A 159 14.18 9.97 3.84
CA ASP A 159 15.30 10.64 3.16
C ASP A 159 15.99 11.66 4.05
N ALA A 160 15.25 12.31 4.94
CA ALA A 160 15.78 13.19 5.98
C ALA A 160 15.00 13.03 7.29
N VAL A 161 15.58 13.53 8.38
CA VAL A 161 15.02 13.39 9.72
C VAL A 161 14.90 14.76 10.39
N LEU A 162 13.71 15.09 10.88
CA LEU A 162 13.49 16.14 11.87
C LEU A 162 13.68 15.55 13.27
N PHE A 163 14.75 15.94 13.94
CA PHE A 163 14.99 15.56 15.32
C PHE A 163 14.52 16.65 16.28
N VAL A 164 13.34 16.43 16.88
CA VAL A 164 12.62 17.39 17.70
C VAL A 164 13.00 17.23 19.17
N VAL A 165 13.52 18.31 19.75
CA VAL A 165 13.86 18.43 21.17
C VAL A 165 13.07 19.60 21.77
N ASP A 166 12.68 19.47 23.03
CA ASP A 166 12.06 20.55 23.79
C ASP A 166 13.14 21.52 24.28
N SER A 167 13.09 22.78 23.85
CA SER A 167 14.10 23.80 24.18
C SER A 167 14.19 24.06 25.69
N ALA A 168 13.07 24.04 26.41
CA ALA A 168 13.02 24.37 27.84
C ALA A 168 13.63 23.26 28.72
N VAL A 169 13.59 22.01 28.26
CA VAL A 169 14.14 20.86 28.99
C VAL A 169 15.57 20.56 28.57
N GLY A 170 15.90 20.83 27.30
CA GLY A 170 17.18 20.46 26.71
C GLY A 170 17.30 18.95 26.42
N ALA A 171 18.54 18.54 26.13
CA ALA A 171 18.88 17.16 25.78
C ALA A 171 18.86 16.23 27.00
N THR A 172 18.20 15.08 26.89
CA THR A 172 18.12 14.06 27.94
C THR A 172 18.88 12.78 27.54
N ALA A 173 19.08 11.87 28.49
CA ALA A 173 19.70 10.56 28.22
C ALA A 173 18.94 9.72 27.16
N THR A 174 17.62 9.94 27.01
CA THR A 174 16.84 9.31 25.93
C THR A 174 17.24 9.85 24.57
N ASP A 175 17.48 11.15 24.50
CA ASP A 175 17.87 11.85 23.29
C ASP A 175 19.27 11.40 22.85
N GLU A 176 20.20 11.20 23.80
CA GLU A 176 21.54 10.67 23.51
C GLU A 176 21.52 9.30 22.81
N GLY A 177 20.59 8.41 23.17
CA GLY A 177 20.43 7.11 22.53
C GLY A 177 20.00 7.24 21.07
N VAL A 178 19.00 8.09 20.81
CA VAL A 178 18.52 8.40 19.46
C VAL A 178 19.60 9.11 18.64
N MET A 179 20.34 10.04 19.24
CA MET A 179 21.46 10.74 18.58
C MET A 179 22.58 9.79 18.15
N LYS A 180 22.95 8.81 18.98
CA LYS A 180 23.96 7.80 18.61
C LYS A 180 23.50 7.00 17.38
N MET A 181 22.22 6.66 17.30
CA MET A 181 21.63 5.98 16.14
C MET A 181 21.62 6.89 14.91
N LEU A 182 21.15 8.14 15.04
CA LEU A 182 21.11 9.13 13.95
C LEU A 182 22.49 9.42 13.36
N ARG A 183 23.54 9.48 14.19
CA ARG A 183 24.93 9.63 13.68
C ARG A 183 25.39 8.43 12.85
N ARG A 184 24.87 7.23 13.11
CA ARG A 184 25.23 6.01 12.37
C ARG A 184 24.47 5.88 11.05
N SER A 185 23.27 6.45 10.94
CA SER A 185 22.44 6.34 9.74
C SER A 185 22.97 7.14 8.56
N LYS A 186 23.82 8.15 8.80
CA LYS A 186 24.39 9.08 7.80
C LYS A 186 23.34 9.86 6.99
N LYS A 187 22.07 9.83 7.40
CA LYS A 187 21.02 10.61 6.76
C LYS A 187 21.10 12.07 7.18
N PRO A 188 20.65 13.03 6.35
CA PRO A 188 20.49 14.41 6.76
C PRO A 188 19.57 14.50 7.98
N VAL A 189 20.05 15.14 9.05
CA VAL A 189 19.29 15.37 10.29
C VAL A 189 19.19 16.86 10.50
N ILE A 190 17.96 17.35 10.60
CA ILE A 190 17.65 18.75 10.92
C ILE A 190 17.21 18.78 12.37
N MET A 191 17.96 19.52 13.19
CA MET A 191 17.66 19.65 14.60
C MET A 191 16.60 20.71 14.83
N VAL A 192 15.52 20.36 15.52
CA VAL A 192 14.39 21.24 15.79
C VAL A 192 14.25 21.47 17.30
N ALA A 193 14.41 22.72 17.73
CA ALA A 193 14.18 23.15 19.10
C ALA A 193 12.75 23.66 19.24
N ASN A 194 11.84 22.79 19.68
CA ASN A 194 10.42 23.10 19.80
C ASN A 194 10.09 23.74 21.17
N LYS A 195 8.94 24.43 21.23
CA LYS A 195 8.45 25.23 22.38
C LYS A 195 9.22 26.53 22.64
N VAL A 196 9.76 27.11 21.58
CA VAL A 196 10.31 28.47 21.59
C VAL A 196 9.16 29.45 21.31
N ASP A 197 8.40 29.78 22.35
CA ASP A 197 7.18 30.58 22.25
C ASP A 197 7.49 32.09 22.23
N ASP A 198 8.61 32.52 22.81
CA ASP A 198 9.08 33.90 22.82
C ASP A 198 10.57 34.08 22.43
N PHE A 199 11.00 35.34 22.26
CA PHE A 199 12.38 35.68 21.90
C PHE A 199 13.40 35.40 23.01
N ALA A 200 12.99 35.35 24.28
CA ALA A 200 13.92 35.07 25.37
C ALA A 200 14.37 33.58 25.34
N GLN A 201 13.48 32.70 24.90
CA GLN A 201 13.71 31.26 24.75
C GLN A 201 14.56 30.89 23.51
N GLU A 202 14.82 31.83 22.59
CA GLU A 202 15.75 31.60 21.47
C GLU A 202 17.19 31.41 21.96
N ALA A 203 17.56 32.00 23.10
CA ALA A 203 18.88 31.77 23.69
C ALA A 203 19.04 30.33 24.20
N ASP A 204 17.96 29.71 24.69
CA ASP A 204 17.98 28.34 25.20
C ASP A 204 18.17 27.32 24.08
N SER A 205 17.68 27.61 22.87
CA SER A 205 17.89 26.74 21.71
C SER A 205 19.38 26.67 21.33
N ALA A 206 20.14 27.75 21.49
CA ALA A 206 21.58 27.78 21.17
C ALA A 206 22.40 26.75 21.96
N THR A 207 21.94 26.35 23.15
CA THR A 207 22.62 25.31 23.95
C THR A 207 22.60 23.94 23.26
N LEU A 208 21.62 23.68 22.41
CA LEU A 208 21.44 22.44 21.67
C LEU A 208 22.46 22.26 20.54
N TRP A 209 23.13 23.33 20.13
CA TRP A 209 24.20 23.29 19.12
C TRP A 209 25.33 22.33 19.52
N GLY A 210 25.59 22.23 20.83
CA GLY A 210 26.60 21.32 21.39
C GLY A 210 26.35 19.83 21.11
N LEU A 211 25.16 19.45 20.63
CA LEU A 211 24.80 18.08 20.31
C LEU A 211 25.34 17.60 18.96
N GLY A 212 25.89 18.50 18.14
CA GLY A 212 26.66 18.15 16.94
C GLY A 212 25.80 17.73 15.74
N PHE A 213 24.57 18.23 15.65
CA PHE A 213 23.68 18.07 14.48
C PHE A 213 23.46 19.39 13.71
N GLY A 214 24.35 20.36 13.88
CA GLY A 214 24.24 21.69 13.25
C GLY A 214 23.45 22.69 14.09
N GLU A 215 23.07 23.79 13.45
CA GLU A 215 22.25 24.85 14.03
C GLU A 215 20.84 24.33 14.35
N PRO A 216 20.36 24.43 15.61
CA PRO A 216 19.00 24.03 15.95
C PRO A 216 17.99 25.08 15.48
N TYR A 217 16.99 24.65 14.72
CA TYR A 217 15.90 25.50 14.25
C TYR A 217 14.88 25.77 15.38
N PRO A 218 14.75 27.01 15.88
CA PRO A 218 13.80 27.33 16.94
C PRO A 218 12.39 27.40 16.37
N VAL A 219 11.47 26.60 16.92
CA VAL A 219 10.07 26.59 16.51
C VAL A 219 9.13 26.60 17.71
N SER A 220 7.94 27.17 17.50
CA SER A 220 6.78 26.89 18.34
C SER A 220 5.74 26.20 17.48
N ALA A 221 5.66 24.87 17.60
CA ALA A 221 4.64 24.10 16.89
C ALA A 221 3.21 24.54 17.26
N LEU A 222 3.00 24.96 18.51
CA LEU A 222 1.71 25.41 19.01
C LEU A 222 1.29 26.75 18.39
N HIS A 223 2.21 27.72 18.34
CA HIS A 223 1.93 29.07 17.84
C HIS A 223 2.26 29.26 16.36
N GLY A 224 2.89 28.27 15.71
CA GLY A 224 3.29 28.29 14.30
C GLY A 224 4.55 29.11 13.99
N ARG A 225 5.28 29.58 15.01
CA ARG A 225 6.51 30.37 14.86
C ARG A 225 7.64 29.50 14.32
N GLY A 226 8.39 29.99 13.34
CA GLY A 226 9.58 29.33 12.77
C GLY A 226 9.30 28.09 11.91
N VAL A 227 8.04 27.66 11.78
CA VAL A 227 7.69 26.43 11.04
C VAL A 227 7.85 26.62 9.53
N ALA A 228 7.54 27.81 9.00
CA ALA A 228 7.74 28.12 7.59
C ALA A 228 9.23 28.09 7.22
N ASP A 229 10.07 28.78 7.98
CA ASP A 229 11.52 28.81 7.78
C ASP A 229 12.14 27.40 7.92
N LEU A 230 11.64 26.61 8.87
CA LEU A 230 12.00 25.19 8.99
C LEU A 230 11.63 24.41 7.72
N LEU A 231 10.41 24.56 7.20
CA LEU A 231 9.96 23.83 6.01
C LEU A 231 10.69 24.24 4.74
N ASP A 232 11.02 25.52 4.59
CA ASP A 232 11.87 25.99 3.50
C ASP A 232 13.24 25.31 3.55
N HIS A 233 13.87 25.25 4.73
CA HIS A 233 15.13 24.54 4.89
C HIS A 233 15.01 23.02 4.68
N VAL A 234 13.90 22.42 5.12
CA VAL A 234 13.62 20.99 4.87
C VAL A 234 13.56 20.73 3.36
N MET A 235 12.95 21.61 2.58
CA MET A 235 12.94 21.47 1.12
C MET A 235 14.34 21.58 0.52
N ASP A 236 15.20 22.44 1.05
CA ASP A 236 16.60 22.52 0.58
C ASP A 236 17.41 21.24 0.87
N VAL A 237 17.09 20.56 1.97
CA VAL A 237 17.78 19.33 2.41
C VAL A 237 17.21 18.07 1.74
N LEU A 238 15.89 18.00 1.57
CA LEU A 238 15.25 16.85 0.94
C LEU A 238 15.67 16.74 -0.53
N PRO A 239 15.93 15.53 -1.04
CA PRO A 239 16.15 15.33 -2.46
C PRO A 239 14.84 15.57 -3.24
N GLU A 240 14.92 16.07 -4.47
CA GLU A 240 13.74 16.37 -5.30
C GLU A 240 12.77 15.18 -5.38
N PHE A 241 13.34 13.97 -5.43
CA PHE A 241 12.67 12.69 -5.33
C PHE A 241 13.38 11.82 -4.29
N SER A 242 12.66 10.88 -3.67
CA SER A 242 13.25 9.98 -2.68
C SER A 242 14.48 9.25 -3.22
N THR A 243 15.55 9.29 -2.43
CA THR A 243 16.83 8.59 -2.66
C THR A 243 16.88 7.23 -1.99
N ILE A 244 15.95 6.96 -1.08
CA ILE A 244 15.67 5.61 -0.62
C ILE A 244 15.09 4.89 -1.81
N GLU A 245 15.78 3.85 -2.29
CA GLU A 245 15.44 3.08 -3.49
C GLU A 245 13.93 2.97 -3.69
N GLY A 246 13.39 3.90 -4.47
CA GLY A 246 12.07 3.78 -5.04
C GLY A 246 12.18 2.70 -6.08
N THR A 247 11.81 1.48 -5.69
CA THR A 247 11.46 0.35 -6.55
C THR A 247 12.00 0.54 -7.97
N ASP A 248 13.29 0.24 -8.17
CA ASP A 248 13.89 0.28 -9.50
C ASP A 248 13.00 -0.59 -10.42
N ARG A 249 12.25 0.05 -11.32
CA ARG A 249 11.37 -0.63 -12.27
C ARG A 249 12.19 -1.19 -13.44
N SER A 250 13.49 -0.88 -13.50
CA SER A 250 14.38 -1.31 -14.56
C SER A 250 15.31 -2.43 -14.06
N GLY A 251 15.30 -3.55 -14.79
CA GLY A 251 16.39 -4.54 -14.78
C GLY A 251 16.78 -5.13 -13.43
N GLY A 252 16.04 -6.12 -12.94
CA GLY A 252 16.46 -6.94 -11.81
C GLY A 252 15.53 -8.12 -11.53
N PRO A 253 15.94 -9.06 -10.66
CA PRO A 253 15.06 -10.10 -10.13
C PRO A 253 13.75 -9.53 -9.57
N ARG A 254 12.60 -10.13 -9.93
CA ARG A 254 11.29 -9.72 -9.40
C ARG A 254 11.27 -9.82 -7.87
N ARG A 255 10.57 -8.88 -7.24
CA ARG A 255 10.64 -8.67 -5.77
C ARG A 255 9.46 -9.33 -5.06
N ILE A 256 9.75 -10.18 -4.08
CA ILE A 256 8.78 -10.96 -3.33
C ILE A 256 8.79 -10.57 -1.85
N ALA A 257 7.64 -10.18 -1.30
CA ALA A 257 7.43 -10.10 0.13
C ALA A 257 6.85 -11.42 0.66
N LEU A 258 7.53 -12.04 1.63
CA LEU A 258 7.04 -13.26 2.29
C LEU A 258 6.38 -12.92 3.63
N ILE A 259 5.05 -12.88 3.66
CA ILE A 259 4.27 -12.36 4.79
C ILE A 259 3.34 -13.41 5.37
N GLY A 260 2.78 -13.15 6.55
CA GLY A 260 1.93 -14.08 7.29
C GLY A 260 2.17 -13.99 8.79
N ARG A 261 1.30 -14.61 9.58
CA ARG A 261 1.36 -14.59 11.05
C ARG A 261 2.63 -15.20 11.64
N PRO A 262 2.97 -14.93 12.92
CA PRO A 262 4.00 -15.69 13.63
C PRO A 262 3.79 -17.21 13.49
N ASN A 263 4.88 -17.98 13.44
CA ASN A 263 4.86 -19.46 13.43
C ASN A 263 4.19 -20.18 12.25
N VAL A 264 3.66 -19.47 11.25
CA VAL A 264 3.11 -20.11 10.01
C VAL A 264 4.17 -20.77 9.11
N GLY A 265 5.46 -20.63 9.45
CA GLY A 265 6.56 -21.31 8.76
C GLY A 265 7.30 -20.46 7.71
N LYS A 266 7.20 -19.13 7.76
CA LYS A 266 7.96 -18.20 6.88
C LYS A 266 9.46 -18.47 6.86
N SER A 267 10.10 -18.53 8.04
CA SER A 267 11.55 -18.76 8.14
C SER A 267 11.94 -20.16 7.65
N SER A 268 11.10 -21.17 7.90
CA SER A 268 11.30 -22.52 7.39
C SER A 268 11.23 -22.55 5.86
N LEU A 269 10.26 -21.85 5.27
CA LEU A 269 10.12 -21.78 3.81
C LEU A 269 11.30 -21.05 3.20
N LEU A 270 11.65 -19.87 3.74
CA LEU A 270 12.78 -19.09 3.25
C LEU A 270 14.08 -19.88 3.31
N ASN A 271 14.36 -20.60 4.40
CA ASN A 271 15.54 -21.46 4.50
C ASN A 271 15.51 -22.61 3.48
N LYS A 272 14.33 -23.19 3.24
CA LYS A 272 14.18 -24.29 2.27
C LYS A 272 14.33 -23.83 0.82
N LEU A 273 13.88 -22.61 0.52
CA LEU A 273 14.07 -21.94 -0.77
C LEU A 273 15.53 -21.50 -0.95
N ALA A 274 16.15 -20.92 0.08
CA ALA A 274 17.53 -20.47 0.04
C ALA A 274 18.56 -21.61 -0.02
N GLY A 275 18.18 -22.83 0.36
CA GLY A 275 18.99 -24.04 0.19
C GLY A 275 19.04 -24.57 -1.24
N THR A 276 18.35 -23.93 -2.20
CA THR A 276 18.23 -24.36 -3.61
C THR A 276 19.27 -23.74 -4.55
N GLU A 277 20.43 -23.35 -4.02
CA GLU A 277 21.49 -22.52 -4.65
C GLU A 277 21.23 -21.01 -4.49
N ARG A 278 22.14 -20.34 -3.79
CA ARG A 278 22.13 -18.89 -3.62
C ARG A 278 22.96 -18.28 -4.74
N VAL A 279 22.38 -17.34 -5.46
CA VAL A 279 23.13 -16.60 -6.47
C VAL A 279 23.99 -15.55 -5.75
N VAL A 280 25.31 -15.67 -5.90
CA VAL A 280 26.25 -14.61 -5.52
C VAL A 280 26.19 -13.59 -6.65
N VAL A 281 25.48 -12.49 -6.44
CA VAL A 281 25.41 -11.40 -7.43
C VAL A 281 26.73 -10.62 -7.38
N ASP A 282 27.38 -10.47 -8.53
CA ASP A 282 28.65 -9.74 -8.66
C ASP A 282 28.39 -8.22 -8.70
N ASN A 283 29.21 -7.46 -7.97
CA ASN A 283 29.03 -6.02 -7.67
C ASN A 283 29.42 -5.14 -8.87
N THR A 284 28.64 -5.18 -9.96
CA THR A 284 28.87 -4.28 -11.10
C THR A 284 27.96 -3.05 -11.00
N ALA A 285 28.61 -1.88 -10.85
CA ALA A 285 28.11 -0.49 -10.79
C ALA A 285 26.58 -0.27 -10.83
N GLY A 286 25.99 0.02 -9.66
CA GLY A 286 24.63 0.59 -9.56
C GLY A 286 23.83 0.12 -8.36
N THR A 287 24.08 -1.08 -7.84
CA THR A 287 23.30 -1.64 -6.73
C THR A 287 24.05 -1.56 -5.40
N THR A 288 23.61 -0.70 -4.49
CA THR A 288 23.97 -0.83 -3.07
C THR A 288 23.20 -2.00 -2.49
N ARG A 289 23.91 -3.05 -2.08
CA ARG A 289 23.32 -4.20 -1.37
C ARG A 289 22.55 -3.70 -0.14
N ASP A 290 21.22 -3.80 -0.18
CA ASP A 290 20.41 -3.75 1.04
C ASP A 290 20.79 -4.99 1.87
N PRO A 291 21.41 -4.87 3.06
CA PRO A 291 21.97 -5.99 3.82
C PRO A 291 20.91 -6.99 4.33
N VAL A 292 19.63 -6.75 4.00
CA VAL A 292 18.44 -7.40 4.54
C VAL A 292 17.73 -8.28 3.49
N ASP A 293 17.99 -8.10 2.20
CA ASP A 293 17.30 -8.83 1.13
C ASP A 293 18.06 -10.11 0.73
N GLU A 294 17.33 -11.14 0.29
CA GLU A 294 17.89 -12.42 -0.18
C GLU A 294 17.59 -12.68 -1.65
N PHE A 295 18.63 -13.04 -2.42
CA PHE A 295 18.50 -13.50 -3.80
C PHE A 295 18.44 -15.03 -3.82
N ILE A 296 17.34 -15.56 -4.34
CA ILE A 296 17.07 -17.01 -4.37
C ILE A 296 16.83 -17.43 -5.80
N GLU A 297 17.51 -18.49 -6.24
CA GLU A 297 17.19 -19.16 -7.50
C GLU A 297 16.02 -20.12 -7.29
N LEU A 298 14.94 -19.91 -8.04
CA LEU A 298 13.75 -20.75 -7.98
C LEU A 298 13.15 -20.89 -9.39
N GLY A 299 13.01 -22.13 -9.85
CA GLY A 299 12.51 -22.42 -11.20
C GLY A 299 13.42 -21.90 -12.32
N GLY A 300 14.74 -21.86 -12.09
CA GLY A 300 15.72 -21.37 -13.07
C GLY A 300 15.72 -19.85 -13.26
N ARG A 301 15.08 -19.10 -12.36
CA ARG A 301 15.12 -17.63 -12.33
C ARG A 301 15.52 -17.14 -10.95
N THR A 302 16.21 -16.01 -10.90
CA THR A 302 16.55 -15.35 -9.64
C THR A 302 15.38 -14.49 -9.18
N TRP A 303 15.07 -14.55 -7.89
CA TRP A 303 14.04 -13.76 -7.21
C TRP A 303 14.66 -13.00 -6.04
N ARG A 304 14.25 -11.74 -5.82
CA ARG A 304 14.68 -10.93 -4.68
C ARG A 304 13.60 -10.99 -3.58
N PHE A 305 13.87 -11.70 -2.50
CA PHE A 305 13.02 -11.69 -1.31
C PHE A 305 13.37 -10.47 -0.46
N VAL A 306 12.38 -9.60 -0.25
CA VAL A 306 12.57 -8.33 0.48
C VAL A 306 12.33 -8.51 1.99
N ASP A 307 13.04 -7.72 2.79
CA ASP A 307 12.91 -7.66 4.27
C ASP A 307 13.06 -9.02 4.99
N THR A 308 14.06 -9.81 4.63
CA THR A 308 14.23 -11.16 5.20
C THR A 308 14.86 -11.18 6.60
N ALA A 309 15.53 -10.11 7.04
CA ALA A 309 16.11 -10.06 8.38
C ALA A 309 15.04 -10.10 9.49
N GLY A 310 13.86 -9.52 9.24
CA GLY A 310 12.70 -9.61 10.14
C GLY A 310 12.16 -11.04 10.29
N ILE A 311 12.33 -11.88 9.27
CA ILE A 311 11.94 -13.30 9.27
C ILE A 311 12.95 -14.15 10.08
N ARG A 312 14.25 -13.80 10.05
CA ARG A 312 15.31 -14.52 10.77
C ARG A 312 15.41 -14.17 12.25
N ARG A 313 15.21 -12.90 12.64
CA ARG A 313 15.32 -12.44 14.05
C ARG A 313 14.19 -12.92 14.97
N ARG A 314 13.10 -13.50 14.43
CA ARG A 314 11.92 -13.96 15.17
C ARG A 314 12.10 -15.21 16.05
N GLN A 315 13.31 -15.79 16.14
CA GLN A 315 13.54 -16.94 17.03
C GLN A 315 13.57 -16.59 18.54
N HIS A 316 13.60 -15.31 18.94
CA HIS A 316 13.86 -14.96 20.36
C HIS A 316 12.91 -13.97 21.08
N MET A 317 11.85 -13.43 20.45
CA MET A 317 10.95 -12.50 21.16
C MET A 317 9.49 -12.78 20.81
N ALA A 318 8.79 -13.44 21.73
CA ALA A 318 7.43 -13.97 21.51
C ALA A 318 6.31 -13.23 22.26
N GLN A 319 6.56 -12.07 22.89
CA GLN A 319 5.51 -11.37 23.64
C GLN A 319 5.55 -9.84 23.43
N GLY A 320 4.42 -9.28 23.00
CA GLY A 320 4.17 -7.83 22.92
C GLY A 320 4.43 -7.14 21.56
N ALA A 321 4.40 -7.88 20.44
CA ALA A 321 4.97 -7.42 19.16
C ALA A 321 4.06 -7.52 17.92
N ASP A 322 2.74 -7.43 18.06
CA ASP A 322 1.82 -7.41 16.90
C ASP A 322 1.94 -6.13 16.08
N PHE A 323 2.19 -5.00 16.75
CA PHE A 323 2.32 -3.71 16.09
C PHE A 323 3.57 -3.60 15.19
N TYR A 324 4.74 -4.05 15.67
CA TYR A 324 5.96 -4.07 14.86
C TYR A 324 5.92 -5.11 13.73
N ALA A 325 5.01 -6.09 13.81
CA ALA A 325 4.79 -7.03 12.74
C ALA A 325 4.08 -6.37 11.54
N SER A 326 3.14 -5.45 11.77
CA SER A 326 2.40 -4.77 10.69
C SER A 326 3.26 -3.76 9.95
N LEU A 327 4.02 -2.90 10.65
CA LEU A 327 4.95 -1.94 10.02
C LEU A 327 5.98 -2.60 9.11
N ARG A 328 6.60 -3.69 9.55
CA ARG A 328 7.55 -4.44 8.71
C ARG A 328 6.86 -5.09 7.51
N THR A 329 5.63 -5.57 7.71
CA THR A 329 4.82 -6.11 6.62
C THR A 329 4.53 -5.02 5.58
N GLN A 330 4.21 -3.80 6.01
CA GLN A 330 4.02 -2.63 5.13
C GLN A 330 5.30 -2.28 4.37
N ALA A 331 6.42 -2.10 5.06
CA ALA A 331 7.70 -1.77 4.42
C ALA A 331 8.14 -2.86 3.42
N ALA A 332 7.91 -4.14 3.74
CA ALA A 332 8.17 -5.24 2.82
C ALA A 332 7.25 -5.18 1.59
N LEU A 333 5.96 -4.89 1.77
CA LEU A 333 4.99 -4.74 0.68
C LEU A 333 5.31 -3.54 -0.22
N GLU A 334 5.79 -2.43 0.33
CA GLU A 334 6.20 -1.25 -0.44
C GLU A 334 7.34 -1.56 -1.42
N LYS A 335 8.30 -2.38 -0.99
CA LYS A 335 9.44 -2.83 -1.80
C LYS A 335 9.10 -3.99 -2.75
N ALA A 336 8.07 -4.79 -2.47
CA ALA A 336 7.76 -5.99 -3.24
C ALA A 336 6.80 -5.74 -4.41
N GLU A 337 6.88 -6.55 -5.47
CA GLU A 337 5.89 -6.53 -6.56
C GLU A 337 4.79 -7.56 -6.31
N VAL A 338 5.14 -8.65 -5.63
CA VAL A 338 4.22 -9.73 -5.25
C VAL A 338 4.36 -10.08 -3.77
N ALA A 339 3.22 -10.19 -3.11
CA ALA A 339 3.08 -10.68 -1.75
C ALA A 339 2.75 -12.18 -1.79
N VAL A 340 3.58 -12.99 -1.12
CA VAL A 340 3.28 -14.39 -0.84
C VAL A 340 2.81 -14.47 0.61
N VAL A 341 1.52 -14.67 0.80
CA VAL A 341 0.91 -14.79 2.14
C VAL A 341 0.91 -16.26 2.56
N LEU A 342 1.67 -16.58 3.61
CA LEU A 342 1.69 -17.92 4.19
C LEU A 342 0.58 -18.10 5.21
N LEU A 343 -0.22 -19.13 4.99
CA LEU A 343 -1.30 -19.58 5.87
C LEU A 343 -0.98 -20.98 6.36
N ALA A 344 -1.09 -21.23 7.67
CA ALA A 344 -0.84 -22.54 8.26
C ALA A 344 -2.11 -23.38 8.23
N VAL A 345 -2.08 -24.57 7.62
CA VAL A 345 -3.29 -25.40 7.45
C VAL A 345 -3.70 -26.22 8.68
N ASP A 346 -2.77 -26.38 9.62
CA ASP A 346 -2.98 -27.08 10.89
C ASP A 346 -3.72 -26.23 11.93
N GLU A 347 -3.93 -24.94 11.65
CA GLU A 347 -4.66 -23.99 12.49
C GLU A 347 -5.86 -23.42 11.72
N VAL A 348 -6.87 -22.93 12.45
CA VAL A 348 -8.01 -22.19 11.89
C VAL A 348 -7.53 -20.83 11.38
N LEU A 349 -8.08 -20.37 10.25
CA LEU A 349 -7.84 -19.00 9.78
C LEU A 349 -8.25 -17.99 10.85
N SER A 350 -7.31 -17.12 11.20
CA SER A 350 -7.51 -16.11 12.24
C SER A 350 -7.81 -14.74 11.64
N GLU A 351 -8.34 -13.82 12.45
CA GLU A 351 -8.51 -12.43 12.04
C GLU A 351 -7.21 -11.78 11.57
N GLN A 352 -6.06 -12.15 12.16
CA GLN A 352 -4.77 -11.58 11.78
C GLN A 352 -4.32 -12.07 10.39
N ASP A 353 -4.74 -13.26 9.94
CA ASP A 353 -4.52 -13.70 8.55
C ASP A 353 -5.29 -12.81 7.57
N VAL A 354 -6.56 -12.55 7.87
CA VAL A 354 -7.43 -11.69 7.06
C VAL A 354 -6.90 -10.26 7.00
N ARG A 355 -6.42 -9.71 8.12
CA ARG A 355 -5.80 -8.37 8.16
C ARG A 355 -4.52 -8.28 7.32
N ILE A 356 -3.66 -9.31 7.35
CA ILE A 356 -2.44 -9.35 6.52
C ILE A 356 -2.79 -9.41 5.03
N LEU A 357 -3.83 -10.18 4.67
CA LEU A 357 -4.33 -10.24 3.30
C LEU A 357 -4.87 -8.89 2.83
N GLN A 358 -5.69 -8.24 3.66
CA GLN A 358 -6.23 -6.93 3.35
C GLN A 358 -5.11 -5.90 3.13
N LEU A 359 -4.07 -5.92 3.97
CA LEU A 359 -2.91 -5.05 3.79
C LEU A 359 -2.19 -5.29 2.46
N ALA A 360 -2.05 -6.55 2.03
CA ALA A 360 -1.46 -6.89 0.74
C ALA A 360 -2.31 -6.35 -0.43
N ILE A 361 -3.64 -6.45 -0.35
CA ILE A 361 -4.56 -5.90 -1.35
C ILE A 361 -4.46 -4.38 -1.41
N GLU A 362 -4.51 -3.71 -0.26
CA GLU A 362 -4.44 -2.24 -0.15
C GLU A 362 -3.10 -1.68 -0.64
N SER A 363 -2.01 -2.45 -0.50
CA SER A 363 -0.70 -2.09 -1.03
C SER A 363 -0.59 -2.18 -2.56
N GLY A 364 -1.64 -2.67 -3.24
CA GLY A 364 -1.71 -2.77 -4.70
C GLY A 364 -0.74 -3.78 -5.30
N ARG A 365 -0.23 -4.74 -4.50
CA ARG A 365 0.72 -5.75 -4.99
C ARG A 365 0.02 -6.98 -5.50
N ALA A 366 0.68 -7.71 -6.39
CA ALA A 366 0.23 -9.05 -6.77
C ALA A 366 0.17 -9.95 -5.53
N LEU A 367 -0.72 -10.93 -5.52
CA LEU A 367 -1.01 -11.75 -4.35
C LEU A 367 -1.00 -13.24 -4.70
N VAL A 368 -0.25 -14.02 -3.93
CA VAL A 368 -0.25 -15.48 -3.96
C VAL A 368 -0.51 -16.02 -2.55
N LEU A 369 -1.46 -16.94 -2.43
CA LEU A 369 -1.79 -17.61 -1.17
C LEU A 369 -1.01 -18.93 -1.08
N ALA A 370 -0.14 -19.06 -0.09
CA ALA A 370 0.61 -20.29 0.13
C ALA A 370 0.14 -21.00 1.41
N PHE A 371 -0.57 -22.11 1.25
CA PHE A 371 -1.05 -22.96 2.33
C PHE A 371 0.07 -23.90 2.77
N ASN A 372 0.73 -23.55 3.87
CA ASN A 372 1.90 -24.22 4.41
C ASN A 372 1.56 -25.26 5.46
N LYS A 373 2.52 -26.17 5.73
CA LYS A 373 2.40 -27.35 6.60
C LYS A 373 1.39 -28.37 6.07
N TRP A 374 1.27 -28.47 4.75
CA TRP A 374 0.36 -29.42 4.10
C TRP A 374 0.63 -30.89 4.49
N ASP A 375 1.84 -31.20 4.97
CA ASP A 375 2.20 -32.52 5.52
C ASP A 375 1.45 -32.89 6.81
N LEU A 376 0.83 -31.92 7.48
CA LEU A 376 0.06 -32.13 8.71
C LEU A 376 -1.46 -32.22 8.47
N LEU A 377 -1.90 -32.09 7.21
CA LEU A 377 -3.32 -32.03 6.88
C LEU A 377 -3.93 -33.43 6.77
N ASP A 378 -4.97 -33.69 7.56
CA ASP A 378 -5.81 -34.88 7.45
C ASP A 378 -7.13 -34.59 6.70
N ASP A 379 -7.89 -35.64 6.38
CA ASP A 379 -9.14 -35.54 5.62
C ASP A 379 -10.23 -34.74 6.36
N GLU A 380 -10.22 -34.75 7.69
CA GLU A 380 -11.19 -34.00 8.49
C GLU A 380 -10.87 -32.51 8.45
N ARG A 381 -9.65 -32.12 8.83
CA ARG A 381 -9.17 -30.73 8.81
C ARG A 381 -9.28 -30.14 7.40
N ARG A 382 -9.00 -30.92 6.34
CA ARG A 382 -9.18 -30.46 4.96
C ARG A 382 -10.59 -29.98 4.67
N ARG A 383 -11.64 -30.68 5.14
CA ARG A 383 -13.04 -30.26 4.94
C ARG A 383 -13.40 -29.00 5.72
N TYR A 384 -12.76 -28.76 6.87
CA TYR A 384 -12.94 -27.50 7.61
C TYR A 384 -12.21 -26.35 6.92
N LEU A 385 -10.96 -26.58 6.48
CA LEU A 385 -10.16 -25.58 5.76
C LEU A 385 -10.86 -25.10 4.49
N GLU A 386 -11.43 -25.98 3.67
CA GLU A 386 -12.16 -25.56 2.45
C GLU A 386 -13.34 -24.64 2.78
N ARG A 387 -14.05 -24.91 3.88
CA ARG A 387 -15.15 -24.04 4.35
C ARG A 387 -14.64 -22.69 4.86
N GLU A 388 -13.56 -22.68 5.62
CA GLU A 388 -12.91 -21.45 6.07
C GLU A 388 -12.45 -20.60 4.87
N ILE A 389 -11.87 -21.22 3.84
CA ILE A 389 -11.45 -20.53 2.62
C ILE A 389 -12.66 -19.94 1.88
N GLU A 390 -13.77 -20.68 1.78
CA GLU A 390 -15.00 -20.19 1.14
C GLU A 390 -15.65 -19.05 1.92
N GLN A 391 -15.59 -19.07 3.26
CA GLN A 391 -16.22 -18.06 4.11
C GLN A 391 -15.35 -16.81 4.30
N ASP A 392 -14.09 -17.01 4.69
CA ASP A 392 -13.21 -15.92 5.12
C ASP A 392 -12.37 -15.35 3.97
N LEU A 393 -12.05 -16.17 2.95
CA LEU A 393 -11.16 -15.79 1.85
C LEU A 393 -11.87 -15.60 0.50
N ALA A 394 -13.21 -15.54 0.48
CA ALA A 394 -13.99 -15.32 -0.74
C ALA A 394 -13.57 -14.06 -1.51
N HIS A 395 -13.26 -12.99 -0.77
CA HIS A 395 -12.85 -11.69 -1.32
C HIS A 395 -11.48 -11.70 -2.02
N VAL A 396 -10.68 -12.77 -1.82
CA VAL A 396 -9.38 -13.01 -2.47
C VAL A 396 -9.36 -14.31 -3.27
N ASN A 397 -10.52 -14.83 -3.68
CA ASN A 397 -10.61 -16.05 -4.48
C ASN A 397 -9.87 -15.97 -5.83
N TRP A 398 -9.63 -14.76 -6.33
CA TRP A 398 -8.86 -14.47 -7.54
C TRP A 398 -7.35 -14.64 -7.35
N ALA A 399 -6.85 -14.83 -6.13
CA ALA A 399 -5.43 -15.06 -5.88
C ALA A 399 -5.07 -16.55 -6.04
N PRO A 400 -4.00 -16.90 -6.78
CA PRO A 400 -3.53 -18.27 -6.93
C PRO A 400 -3.24 -18.92 -5.58
N ARG A 401 -3.68 -20.16 -5.43
CA ARG A 401 -3.47 -20.97 -4.21
C ARG A 401 -2.40 -22.02 -4.45
N VAL A 402 -1.39 -22.06 -3.58
CA VAL A 402 -0.30 -23.03 -3.65
C VAL A 402 -0.22 -23.78 -2.33
N ASN A 403 -0.38 -25.09 -2.39
CA ASN A 403 -0.24 -25.96 -1.23
C ASN A 403 1.20 -26.42 -1.12
N ILE A 404 1.85 -26.16 0.02
CA ILE A 404 3.28 -26.41 0.24
C ILE A 404 3.55 -27.01 1.62
N SER A 405 4.71 -27.64 1.76
CA SER A 405 5.27 -27.97 3.07
C SER A 405 6.70 -27.46 3.15
N ALA A 406 6.91 -26.36 3.86
CA ALA A 406 8.22 -25.78 4.09
C ALA A 406 9.20 -26.76 4.76
N LYS A 407 8.69 -27.65 5.62
CA LYS A 407 9.48 -28.65 6.35
C LYS A 407 10.07 -29.70 5.39
N THR A 408 9.24 -30.27 4.52
CA THR A 408 9.66 -31.32 3.59
C THR A 408 10.27 -30.74 2.31
N GLY A 409 9.86 -29.54 1.92
CA GLY A 409 10.11 -28.94 0.61
C GLY A 409 9.08 -29.32 -0.44
N TRP A 410 8.03 -30.06 -0.07
CA TRP A 410 7.00 -30.48 -1.01
C TRP A 410 6.34 -29.28 -1.68
N HIS A 411 6.23 -29.37 -3.01
CA HIS A 411 5.57 -28.39 -3.90
C HIS A 411 6.11 -26.96 -3.88
N LYS A 412 7.32 -26.72 -3.35
CA LYS A 412 7.93 -25.37 -3.40
C LYS A 412 8.06 -24.83 -4.83
N ASP A 413 8.27 -25.70 -5.82
CA ASP A 413 8.45 -25.31 -7.23
C ASP A 413 7.14 -24.83 -7.88
N ARG A 414 5.97 -25.17 -7.31
CA ARG A 414 4.66 -24.67 -7.75
C ARG A 414 4.46 -23.18 -7.45
N LEU A 415 5.33 -22.59 -6.62
CA LEU A 415 5.29 -21.17 -6.31
C LEU A 415 5.63 -20.33 -7.55
N VAL A 416 6.56 -20.79 -8.41
CA VAL A 416 7.01 -20.02 -9.58
C VAL A 416 5.88 -19.78 -10.60
N PRO A 417 5.11 -20.81 -11.05
CA PRO A 417 3.98 -20.57 -11.93
C PRO A 417 2.92 -19.63 -11.35
N ALA A 418 2.68 -19.69 -10.02
CA ALA A 418 1.74 -18.81 -9.36
C ALA A 418 2.24 -17.36 -9.28
N LEU A 419 3.53 -17.16 -9.03
CA LEU A 419 4.17 -15.85 -9.05
C LEU A 419 4.16 -15.25 -10.45
N ASP A 420 4.53 -16.04 -11.47
CA ASP A 420 4.50 -15.62 -12.87
C ASP A 420 3.11 -15.17 -13.28
N LEU A 421 2.08 -16.00 -13.04
CA LEU A 421 0.69 -15.68 -13.36
C LEU A 421 0.22 -14.38 -12.68
N ALA A 422 0.55 -14.21 -11.39
CA ALA A 422 0.16 -13.04 -10.62
C ALA A 422 0.86 -11.77 -11.15
N LEU A 423 2.15 -11.85 -11.46
CA LEU A 423 2.95 -10.73 -11.96
C LEU A 423 2.63 -10.38 -13.42
N GLU A 424 2.40 -11.36 -14.29
CA GLU A 424 1.95 -11.13 -15.67
C GLU A 424 0.63 -10.36 -15.70
N ASN A 425 -0.31 -10.74 -14.83
CA ASN A 425 -1.59 -10.06 -14.69
C ASN A 425 -1.46 -8.67 -14.02
N TRP A 426 -0.53 -8.52 -13.09
CA TRP A 426 -0.18 -7.24 -12.47
C TRP A 426 0.58 -6.31 -13.43
N ASP A 427 1.19 -6.82 -14.50
CA ASP A 427 1.80 -6.03 -15.56
C ASP A 427 0.81 -5.71 -16.69
N LYS A 428 -0.35 -6.37 -16.71
CA LYS A 428 -1.27 -6.40 -17.85
C LYS A 428 -1.92 -5.05 -18.11
N ARG A 429 -1.76 -4.56 -19.34
CA ARG A 429 -2.47 -3.39 -19.88
C ARG A 429 -3.49 -3.81 -20.93
N ILE A 430 -4.71 -3.32 -20.80
CA ILE A 430 -5.80 -3.47 -21.77
C ILE A 430 -5.83 -2.23 -22.64
N ALA A 431 -5.89 -2.42 -23.95
CA ALA A 431 -6.06 -1.33 -24.90
C ALA A 431 -7.37 -0.57 -24.63
N THR A 432 -7.30 0.76 -24.70
CA THR A 432 -8.44 1.64 -24.39
C THR A 432 -9.64 1.38 -25.30
N GLY A 433 -9.41 1.13 -26.60
CA GLY A 433 -10.43 0.63 -27.52
C GLY A 433 -11.16 -0.61 -26.99
N ARG A 434 -10.39 -1.65 -26.65
CA ARG A 434 -10.91 -2.93 -26.16
C ARG A 434 -11.71 -2.79 -24.88
N LEU A 435 -11.24 -1.96 -23.94
CA LEU A 435 -11.94 -1.67 -22.69
C LEU A 435 -13.29 -1.00 -22.93
N ASN A 436 -13.34 0.01 -23.81
CA ASN A 436 -14.59 0.73 -24.09
C ASN A 436 -15.58 -0.12 -24.89
N ALA A 437 -15.11 -0.98 -25.79
CA ALA A 437 -15.93 -1.98 -26.46
C ALA A 437 -16.58 -2.93 -25.44
N PHE A 438 -15.79 -3.44 -24.49
CA PHE A 438 -16.30 -4.27 -23.39
C PHE A 438 -17.34 -3.55 -22.54
N LEU A 439 -17.06 -2.32 -22.11
CA LEU A 439 -18.00 -1.54 -21.29
C LEU A 439 -19.32 -1.27 -22.04
N GLY A 440 -19.25 -1.02 -23.35
CA GLY A 440 -20.43 -0.85 -24.21
C GLY A 440 -21.30 -2.10 -24.25
N GLU A 441 -20.71 -3.26 -24.55
CA GLU A 441 -21.43 -4.55 -24.57
C GLU A 441 -21.98 -4.91 -23.19
N LEU A 442 -21.22 -4.65 -22.13
CA LEU A 442 -21.62 -4.92 -20.76
C LEU A 442 -22.85 -4.11 -20.36
N VAL A 443 -22.84 -2.80 -20.62
CA VAL A 443 -23.97 -1.90 -20.31
C VAL A 443 -25.20 -2.23 -21.17
N ALA A 444 -24.99 -2.64 -22.43
CA ALA A 444 -26.08 -3.04 -23.32
C ALA A 444 -26.78 -4.32 -22.85
N ALA A 445 -26.01 -5.32 -22.41
CA ALA A 445 -26.56 -6.57 -21.88
C ALA A 445 -27.14 -6.42 -20.46
N HIS A 446 -26.48 -5.60 -19.64
CA HIS A 446 -26.73 -5.47 -18.21
C HIS A 446 -26.72 -4.00 -17.78
N PRO A 447 -27.77 -3.23 -18.10
CA PRO A 447 -27.82 -1.81 -17.77
C PRO A 447 -27.84 -1.57 -16.25
N HIS A 448 -27.25 -0.44 -15.82
CA HIS A 448 -27.27 0.00 -14.43
C HIS A 448 -28.72 0.21 -13.92
N PRO A 449 -29.09 -0.22 -12.70
CA PRO A 449 -30.44 -0.01 -12.18
C PRO A 449 -30.79 1.48 -12.04
N VAL A 450 -32.03 1.86 -12.32
CA VAL A 450 -32.45 3.27 -12.21
C VAL A 450 -32.90 3.56 -10.78
N ARG A 451 -32.11 4.32 -10.01
CA ARG A 451 -32.50 4.88 -8.71
C ARG A 451 -32.48 6.41 -8.82
N GLY A 452 -33.57 7.09 -8.44
CA GLY A 452 -33.61 8.57 -8.46
C GLY A 452 -33.89 9.23 -9.82
N GLY A 453 -34.51 8.51 -10.77
CA GLY A 453 -35.08 9.07 -11.99
C GLY A 453 -34.19 8.97 -13.24
N LYS A 454 -32.94 9.46 -13.20
CA LYS A 454 -32.04 9.42 -14.37
C LYS A 454 -30.97 8.35 -14.22
N GLN A 455 -30.89 7.46 -15.20
CA GLN A 455 -29.89 6.39 -15.23
C GLN A 455 -28.48 6.98 -15.44
N PRO A 456 -27.51 6.69 -14.56
CA PRO A 456 -26.11 6.99 -14.79
C PRO A 456 -25.60 6.25 -16.03
N ARG A 457 -24.82 6.94 -16.88
CA ARG A 457 -24.19 6.33 -18.06
C ARG A 457 -22.68 6.37 -17.91
N ILE A 458 -22.03 5.29 -18.35
CA ILE A 458 -20.58 5.27 -18.56
C ILE A 458 -20.32 5.94 -19.90
N LEU A 459 -19.54 7.02 -19.87
CA LEU A 459 -19.16 7.80 -21.05
C LEU A 459 -17.90 7.23 -21.69
N PHE A 460 -16.93 6.84 -20.85
CA PHE A 460 -15.63 6.36 -21.27
C PHE A 460 -14.96 5.62 -20.12
N GLY A 461 -14.10 4.65 -20.42
CA GLY A 461 -13.21 4.01 -19.46
C GLY A 461 -11.77 4.02 -19.94
N THR A 462 -10.83 4.16 -19.02
CA THR A 462 -9.41 3.92 -19.30
C THR A 462 -8.73 3.16 -18.17
N GLN A 463 -7.64 2.47 -18.48
CA GLN A 463 -6.74 1.89 -17.51
C GLN A 463 -5.62 2.88 -17.18
N ALA A 464 -5.76 3.60 -16.07
CA ALA A 464 -4.84 4.63 -15.63
C ALA A 464 -3.50 4.07 -15.12
N SER A 465 -3.52 2.86 -14.54
CA SER A 465 -2.32 2.16 -14.07
C SER A 465 -2.44 0.67 -14.39
N SER A 466 -1.31 0.02 -14.68
CA SER A 466 -1.24 -1.44 -14.74
C SER A 466 -0.81 -2.07 -13.43
N ARG A 467 -0.14 -1.34 -12.54
CA ARG A 467 0.62 -1.89 -11.40
C ARG A 467 0.22 -1.23 -10.06
N PRO A 468 -0.95 -1.54 -9.47
CA PRO A 468 -1.93 -2.53 -9.92
C PRO A 468 -2.87 -2.01 -11.04
N PRO A 469 -3.64 -2.90 -11.69
CA PRO A 469 -4.62 -2.52 -12.70
C PRO A 469 -5.68 -1.58 -12.11
N LYS A 470 -5.62 -0.31 -12.50
CA LYS A 470 -6.53 0.75 -12.07
C LYS A 470 -7.35 1.27 -13.25
N PHE A 471 -8.66 1.06 -13.18
CA PHE A 471 -9.62 1.49 -14.18
C PHE A 471 -10.35 2.73 -13.70
N VAL A 472 -10.36 3.78 -14.52
CA VAL A 472 -11.09 5.02 -14.27
C VAL A 472 -12.27 5.08 -15.22
N LEU A 473 -13.49 5.12 -14.66
CA LEU A 473 -14.74 5.24 -15.41
C LEU A 473 -15.24 6.68 -15.37
N PHE A 474 -15.36 7.33 -16.52
CA PHE A 474 -16.01 8.63 -16.66
C PHE A 474 -17.51 8.41 -16.80
N THR A 475 -18.31 8.99 -15.91
CA THR A 475 -19.75 8.72 -15.85
C THR A 475 -20.58 10.00 -15.76
N THR A 476 -21.85 9.97 -16.15
CA THR A 476 -22.77 11.12 -15.98
C THR A 476 -23.36 11.23 -14.57
N GLY A 477 -23.06 10.27 -13.69
CA GLY A 477 -23.66 10.14 -12.38
C GLY A 477 -23.02 9.00 -11.60
N PHE A 478 -23.36 8.90 -10.32
CA PHE A 478 -22.80 7.89 -9.43
C PHE A 478 -23.23 6.48 -9.86
N LEU A 479 -22.29 5.54 -9.93
CA LEU A 479 -22.59 4.11 -10.10
C LEU A 479 -22.71 3.45 -8.73
N ASP A 480 -23.81 2.74 -8.50
CA ASP A 480 -24.07 2.03 -7.26
C ASP A 480 -22.92 1.07 -6.93
N PRO A 481 -22.57 0.88 -5.64
CA PRO A 481 -21.47 0.01 -5.25
C PRO A 481 -21.60 -1.42 -5.80
N GLY A 482 -22.83 -1.97 -5.81
CA GLY A 482 -23.12 -3.28 -6.37
C GLY A 482 -22.85 -3.38 -7.87
N TYR A 483 -23.18 -2.33 -8.65
CA TYR A 483 -22.88 -2.31 -10.08
C TYR A 483 -21.38 -2.14 -10.35
N ARG A 484 -20.66 -1.38 -9.51
CA ARG A 484 -19.19 -1.31 -9.59
C ARG A 484 -18.53 -2.65 -9.30
N ARG A 485 -18.96 -3.38 -8.25
CA ARG A 485 -18.50 -4.74 -7.98
C ARG A 485 -18.79 -5.69 -9.15
N PHE A 486 -19.97 -5.54 -9.76
CA PHE A 486 -20.33 -6.28 -10.96
C PHE A 486 -19.37 -6.01 -12.13
N ILE A 487 -19.05 -4.74 -12.43
CA ILE A 487 -18.06 -4.39 -13.45
C ILE A 487 -16.70 -5.00 -13.11
N THR A 488 -16.22 -4.89 -11.87
CA THR A 488 -14.94 -5.48 -11.43
C THR A 488 -14.91 -6.99 -11.65
N ARG A 489 -15.99 -7.70 -11.29
CA ARG A 489 -16.12 -9.13 -11.53
C ARG A 489 -16.06 -9.46 -13.03
N ARG A 490 -16.76 -8.69 -13.86
CA ARG A 490 -16.80 -8.88 -15.32
C ARG A 490 -15.46 -8.57 -16.00
N LEU A 491 -14.71 -7.59 -15.50
CA LEU A 491 -13.33 -7.34 -15.92
C LEU A 491 -12.45 -8.57 -15.66
N ARG A 492 -12.59 -9.20 -14.48
CA ARG A 492 -11.86 -10.44 -14.16
C ARG A 492 -12.23 -11.59 -15.08
N GLU A 493 -13.52 -11.83 -15.26
CA GLU A 493 -14.01 -12.93 -16.12
C GLU A 493 -13.58 -12.76 -17.59
N THR A 494 -13.54 -11.54 -18.09
CA THR A 494 -13.25 -11.26 -19.50
C THR A 494 -11.76 -11.16 -19.80
N PHE A 495 -11.00 -10.49 -18.92
CA PHE A 495 -9.60 -10.16 -19.15
C PHE A 495 -8.63 -10.88 -18.21
N GLY A 496 -9.12 -11.72 -17.28
CA GLY A 496 -8.28 -12.46 -16.35
C GLY A 496 -8.00 -11.68 -15.06
N PHE A 497 -6.74 -11.28 -14.84
CA PHE A 497 -6.30 -10.66 -13.59
C PHE A 497 -6.22 -11.61 -12.38
N GLU A 498 -5.99 -12.90 -12.62
CA GLU A 498 -5.68 -13.83 -11.55
C GLU A 498 -4.37 -13.39 -10.85
N GLY A 499 -4.39 -13.34 -9.52
CA GLY A 499 -3.24 -12.94 -8.72
C GLY A 499 -2.98 -11.45 -8.62
N THR A 500 -3.84 -10.58 -9.14
CA THR A 500 -3.73 -9.12 -8.94
C THR A 500 -5.02 -8.50 -8.41
N PRO A 501 -4.94 -7.54 -7.47
CA PRO A 501 -6.08 -6.68 -7.16
C PRO A 501 -6.45 -5.83 -8.38
N ILE A 502 -7.72 -5.45 -8.48
CA ILE A 502 -8.22 -4.49 -9.49
C ILE A 502 -8.86 -3.33 -8.75
N GLU A 503 -8.45 -2.12 -9.10
CA GLU A 503 -9.09 -0.89 -8.63
C GLU A 503 -10.03 -0.35 -9.72
N VAL A 504 -11.28 -0.10 -9.38
CA VAL A 504 -12.23 0.60 -10.26
C VAL A 504 -12.68 1.88 -9.58
N SER A 505 -12.20 3.01 -10.07
CA SER A 505 -12.65 4.33 -9.65
C SER A 505 -13.61 4.93 -10.68
N MET A 506 -14.38 5.92 -10.26
CA MET A 506 -15.24 6.66 -11.17
C MET A 506 -15.03 8.15 -10.98
N ARG A 507 -15.12 8.90 -12.08
CA ARG A 507 -15.14 10.36 -12.07
C ARG A 507 -16.44 10.84 -12.72
N VAL A 508 -17.29 11.47 -11.91
CA VAL A 508 -18.61 11.95 -12.34
C VAL A 508 -18.45 13.26 -13.10
N ARG A 509 -19.16 13.38 -14.23
CA ARG A 509 -19.07 14.51 -15.15
C ARG A 509 -20.38 15.26 -15.28
N GLU A 510 -20.29 16.57 -15.10
CA GLU A 510 -21.36 17.49 -15.45
C GLU A 510 -21.18 17.99 -16.88
N LYS A 511 -22.29 18.07 -17.62
CA LYS A 511 -22.27 18.59 -18.98
C LYS A 511 -22.05 20.09 -18.93
N ARG A 512 -21.14 20.63 -19.73
CA ARG A 512 -20.92 22.08 -19.81
C ARG A 512 -22.24 22.76 -20.16
N GLY A 513 -22.63 23.73 -19.34
CA GLY A 513 -23.81 24.55 -19.62
C GLY A 513 -23.62 25.25 -20.97
N LYS A 514 -24.63 25.20 -21.85
CA LYS A 514 -24.62 26.02 -23.06
C LYS A 514 -24.44 27.47 -22.61
N LYS A 515 -23.30 28.11 -22.94
CA LYS A 515 -23.20 29.57 -22.94
C LYS A 515 -24.34 30.07 -23.84
N ARG A 516 -25.35 30.67 -23.23
CA ARG A 516 -26.45 31.33 -23.93
C ARG A 516 -25.99 32.64 -24.51
#